data_AF-A0A149VVZ8-F1
#
_entry.id   AF-A0A149VVZ8-F1
#
_cell.length_a   1.000
_cell.length_b   1.000
_cell.length_c   1.000
_cell.angle_alpha   90.00
_cell.angle_beta   90.00
_cell.angle_gamma   90.00
#
_symmetry.space_group_name_H-M   'P 1'
#
loop_
_entity.id
_entity.type
_entity.pdbx_description
1 polymer ?
#
loop_
_entity_poly.entity_id
_entity_poly.type
_entity_poly.pdbx_seq_one_letter_code
_entity_poly.pdbx_strand_id
1 'polypeptide(L)'
;MRSRPRFSFDFHGGSGQHTQLHELHQYRYEVRGTLKNRSLDPNAVVRIYLVAWANKSKISYLRYGFGGLTVYDTASEKPLSLPLRFEAREAKGIRVVFEIPVVGTADERILSEHEPVVPGASVLRQKNEYELCFEDINGNLFDATGLQINSAEAALRWTLPNTVRQFQDGYIWPFFKHYAQILRARLKFRTRLVAQALGFWR
;
A
#
# COMPACT_ATOMS: atom_id res chain seq x y z
N MET A 1 27.72 5.31 -8.92
CA MET A 1 26.38 4.66 -8.86
C MET A 1 25.38 5.66 -8.30
N ARG A 2 24.45 6.20 -9.11
CA ARG A 2 23.40 7.08 -8.60
C ARG A 2 22.48 6.29 -7.66
N SER A 3 22.35 6.76 -6.42
CA SER A 3 21.47 6.16 -5.42
C SER A 3 20.03 6.33 -5.87
N ARG A 4 19.33 5.22 -6.08
CA ARG A 4 17.93 5.21 -6.55
C ARG A 4 17.04 6.06 -5.63
N PRO A 5 16.03 6.77 -6.18
CA PRO A 5 15.02 7.39 -5.35
C PRO A 5 14.33 6.33 -4.51
N ARG A 6 14.37 6.52 -3.19
CA ARG A 6 13.77 5.60 -2.21
C ARG A 6 13.12 6.46 -1.15
N PHE A 7 11.79 6.49 -1.13
CA PHE A 7 11.09 6.94 0.06
C PHE A 7 11.10 5.83 1.09
N SER A 8 11.32 6.15 2.35
CA SER A 8 11.08 5.21 3.45
C SER A 8 10.24 5.89 4.51
N PHE A 9 9.36 5.13 5.14
CA PHE A 9 8.50 5.61 6.19
C PHE A 9 8.84 4.89 7.50
N ASP A 10 9.42 5.63 8.43
CA ASP A 10 9.73 5.11 9.76
C ASP A 10 8.47 5.25 10.62
N PHE A 11 7.83 4.11 10.91
CA PHE A 11 6.60 4.03 11.68
C PHE A 11 6.87 4.24 13.17
N HIS A 12 6.17 5.19 13.79
CA HIS A 12 6.27 5.47 15.23
C HIS A 12 5.01 5.08 16.00
N GLY A 13 3.94 4.69 15.32
CA GLY A 13 2.68 4.27 15.93
C GLY A 13 1.51 4.44 14.96
N GLY A 14 0.51 3.60 15.15
CA GLY A 14 -0.74 3.64 14.38
C GLY A 14 -1.88 3.16 15.24
N SER A 15 -3.04 3.75 15.05
CA SER A 15 -4.26 3.37 15.75
C SER A 15 -5.43 3.41 14.78
N GLY A 16 -6.37 2.51 15.01
CA GLY A 16 -7.62 2.49 14.28
C GLY A 16 -8.78 2.49 15.25
N GLN A 17 -9.74 3.37 15.04
CA GLN A 17 -10.91 3.52 15.91
C GLN A 17 -12.18 3.62 15.08
N HIS A 18 -13.23 2.94 15.54
CA HIS A 18 -14.56 3.15 14.99
C HIS A 18 -15.10 4.50 15.48
N THR A 19 -15.58 5.31 14.55
CA THR A 19 -16.18 6.62 14.81
C THR A 19 -17.56 6.66 14.15
N GLN A 20 -18.55 7.23 14.83
CA GLN A 20 -19.83 7.58 14.22
C GLN A 20 -19.77 9.05 13.83
N LEU A 21 -19.87 9.34 12.54
CA LEU A 21 -19.93 10.72 12.04
C LEU A 21 -21.20 10.85 11.21
N HIS A 22 -22.15 11.67 11.66
CA HIS A 22 -23.41 11.95 10.94
C HIS A 22 -24.13 10.68 10.46
N GLU A 23 -24.38 9.73 11.36
CA GLU A 23 -25.05 8.44 11.13
C GLU A 23 -24.27 7.39 10.30
N LEU A 24 -23.08 7.73 9.77
CA LEU A 24 -22.21 6.78 9.09
C LEU A 24 -21.17 6.21 10.07
N HIS A 25 -21.13 4.88 10.25
CA HIS A 25 -20.00 4.26 10.95
C HIS A 25 -18.78 4.25 10.04
N GLN A 26 -17.76 4.97 10.48
CA GLN A 26 -16.47 5.07 9.84
C GLN A 26 -15.40 4.40 10.71
N TYR A 27 -14.33 3.95 10.08
CA TYR A 27 -13.10 3.55 10.74
C TYR A 27 -12.06 4.60 10.43
N ARG A 28 -11.62 5.29 11.47
CA ARG A 28 -10.54 6.25 11.38
C ARG A 28 -9.24 5.52 11.66
N TYR A 29 -8.39 5.42 10.63
CA TYR A 29 -7.06 4.86 10.74
C TYR A 29 -6.03 5.99 10.71
N GLU A 30 -5.24 6.10 11.77
CA GLU A 30 -4.23 7.12 11.95
C GLU A 30 -2.84 6.46 12.04
N VAL A 31 -1.89 7.00 11.29
CA VAL A 31 -0.49 6.56 11.33
C VAL A 31 0.41 7.78 11.49
N ARG A 32 1.39 7.67 12.38
CA ARG A 32 2.42 8.70 12.62
C ARG A 32 3.79 8.14 12.30
N GLY A 33 4.59 8.92 11.60
CA GLY A 33 5.93 8.50 11.23
C GLY A 33 6.73 9.60 10.55
N THR A 34 7.94 9.24 10.14
CA THR A 34 8.81 10.14 9.39
C THR A 34 8.99 9.60 7.98
N LEU A 35 8.53 10.37 6.99
CA LEU A 35 8.74 10.09 5.58
C LEU A 35 10.06 10.70 5.14
N LYS A 36 10.99 9.87 4.65
CA LYS A 36 12.35 10.26 4.31
C LYS A 36 12.61 10.06 2.83
N ASN A 37 13.10 11.09 2.14
CA ASN A 37 13.69 10.96 0.82
C ASN A 37 15.13 10.45 0.97
N ARG A 38 15.39 9.18 0.65
CA ARG A 38 16.76 8.63 0.64
C ARG A 38 17.50 8.88 -0.68
N SER A 39 16.87 9.56 -1.64
CA SER A 39 17.51 9.97 -2.88
C SER A 39 18.55 11.06 -2.66
N LEU A 40 19.50 11.17 -3.60
CA LEU A 40 20.36 12.35 -3.75
C LEU A 40 19.71 13.44 -4.60
N ASP A 41 18.61 13.11 -5.28
CA ASP A 41 17.84 14.04 -6.10
C ASP A 41 16.53 14.42 -5.37
N PRO A 42 16.02 15.65 -5.58
CA PRO A 42 14.68 16.03 -5.12
C PRO A 42 13.61 15.09 -5.69
N ASN A 43 12.57 14.82 -4.91
CA ASN A 43 11.44 13.99 -5.35
C ASN A 43 10.14 14.43 -4.68
N ALA A 44 9.01 13.93 -5.13
CA ALA A 44 7.73 14.23 -4.52
C ALA A 44 6.86 12.99 -4.40
N VAL A 45 6.13 12.89 -3.29
CA VAL A 45 5.05 11.91 -3.11
C VAL A 45 3.75 12.53 -3.60
N VAL A 46 3.18 11.96 -4.66
CA VAL A 46 1.92 12.41 -5.27
C VAL A 46 0.71 11.72 -4.69
N ARG A 47 0.84 10.47 -4.22
CA ARG A 47 -0.26 9.70 -3.64
C ARG A 47 0.20 8.86 -2.46
N ILE A 48 -0.67 8.73 -1.46
CA ILE A 48 -0.49 7.83 -0.32
C ILE A 48 -1.69 6.88 -0.34
N TYR A 49 -1.42 5.59 -0.40
CA TYR A 49 -2.41 4.54 -0.38
C TYR A 49 -2.35 3.83 0.96
N LEU A 50 -3.52 3.49 1.48
CA LEU A 50 -3.65 2.51 2.55
C LEU A 50 -4.01 1.16 1.89
N VAL A 51 -3.30 0.11 2.24
CA VAL A 51 -3.39 -1.21 1.61
C VAL A 51 -3.57 -2.26 2.69
N ALA A 52 -4.58 -3.11 2.54
CA ALA A 52 -4.74 -4.31 3.35
C ALA A 52 -4.15 -5.49 2.58
N TRP A 53 -3.14 -6.16 3.12
CA TRP A 53 -2.52 -7.29 2.44
C TRP A 53 -3.23 -8.61 2.75
N ALA A 54 -3.56 -9.39 1.71
CA ALA A 54 -3.92 -10.81 1.87
C ALA A 54 -2.64 -11.65 2.06
N ASN A 55 -1.61 -11.32 1.28
CA ASN A 55 -0.30 -11.94 1.35
C ASN A 55 0.75 -10.99 0.74
N LYS A 56 1.53 -10.35 1.60
CA LYS A 56 2.58 -9.39 1.18
C LYS A 56 3.67 -10.05 0.34
N SER A 57 4.09 -11.28 0.68
CA SER A 57 5.12 -12.01 -0.10
C SER A 57 4.72 -12.27 -1.55
N LYS A 58 3.41 -12.40 -1.80
CA LYS A 58 2.85 -12.58 -3.13
C LYS A 58 2.38 -11.25 -3.75
N ILE A 59 2.50 -10.10 -3.08
CA ILE A 59 1.95 -8.81 -3.54
C ILE A 59 0.44 -8.94 -3.85
N SER A 60 -0.30 -9.58 -2.95
CA SER A 60 -1.75 -9.76 -3.07
C SER A 60 -2.44 -8.96 -1.98
N TYR A 61 -3.28 -8.01 -2.36
CA TYR A 61 -4.05 -7.19 -1.43
C TYR A 61 -5.50 -7.67 -1.31
N LEU A 62 -6.13 -7.38 -0.18
CA LEU A 62 -7.58 -7.45 0.04
C LEU A 62 -8.27 -6.13 -0.29
N ARG A 63 -7.53 -5.02 -0.18
CA ARG A 63 -7.99 -3.66 -0.46
C ARG A 63 -6.81 -2.80 -0.89
N TYR A 64 -7.01 -1.94 -1.87
CA TYR A 64 -5.99 -1.03 -2.35
C TYR A 64 -6.56 0.38 -2.52
N GLY A 65 -6.05 1.31 -1.71
CA GLY A 65 -6.43 2.72 -1.74
C GLY A 65 -7.71 3.01 -0.97
N PHE A 66 -7.75 4.21 -0.39
CA PHE A 66 -8.86 4.73 0.40
C PHE A 66 -9.10 6.20 0.06
N GLY A 67 -10.37 6.61 0.13
CA GLY A 67 -10.76 8.02 0.19
C GLY A 67 -10.52 8.60 1.60
N GLY A 68 -10.79 9.89 1.79
CA GLY A 68 -10.71 10.51 3.12
C GLY A 68 -9.29 10.68 3.67
N LEU A 69 -8.28 10.75 2.80
CA LEU A 69 -6.89 10.98 3.18
C LEU A 69 -6.69 12.43 3.61
N THR A 70 -6.27 12.64 4.87
CA THR A 70 -5.71 13.90 5.32
C THR A 70 -4.30 13.69 5.85
N VAL A 71 -3.34 14.47 5.34
CA VAL A 71 -1.95 14.47 5.80
C VAL A 71 -1.74 15.71 6.65
N TYR A 72 -1.07 15.56 7.78
CA TYR A 72 -0.67 16.65 8.66
C TYR A 72 0.85 16.64 8.84
N ASP A 73 1.43 17.83 8.97
CA ASP A 73 2.78 17.98 9.49
C ASP A 73 2.77 17.74 11.00
N THR A 74 3.62 16.84 11.49
CA THR A 74 3.69 16.53 12.93
C THR A 74 4.21 17.72 13.76
N ALA A 75 5.01 18.62 13.17
CA ALA A 75 5.58 19.76 13.89
C ALA A 75 4.59 20.93 14.02
N SER A 76 3.87 21.24 12.94
CA SER A 76 2.95 22.40 12.91
C SER A 76 1.47 22.03 13.12
N GLU A 77 1.13 20.74 13.10
CA GLU A 77 -0.23 20.19 13.08
C GLU A 77 -1.12 20.71 11.95
N LYS A 78 -0.54 21.39 10.95
CA LYS A 78 -1.27 21.92 9.81
C LYS A 78 -1.47 20.84 8.75
N PRO A 79 -2.61 20.86 8.04
CA PRO A 79 -2.82 19.95 6.92
C PRO A 79 -1.82 20.24 5.80
N LEU A 80 -1.24 19.18 5.25
CA LEU A 80 -0.37 19.18 4.09
C LEU A 80 -1.15 18.68 2.88
N SER A 81 -1.03 19.39 1.76
CA SER A 81 -1.57 18.94 0.48
C SER A 81 -0.54 18.09 -0.27
N LEU A 82 -1.03 17.07 -1.00
CA LEU A 82 -0.23 16.36 -1.98
C LEU A 82 -0.13 17.22 -3.26
N PRO A 83 1.00 17.23 -3.99
CA PRO A 83 2.19 16.43 -3.75
C PRO A 83 3.10 16.96 -2.63
N LEU A 84 3.61 16.06 -1.78
CA LEU A 84 4.64 16.38 -0.79
C LEU A 84 5.99 16.43 -1.47
N ARG A 85 6.56 17.64 -1.62
CA ARG A 85 7.90 17.83 -2.19
C ARG A 85 8.97 17.58 -1.14
N PHE A 86 10.05 16.93 -1.53
CA PHE A 86 11.22 16.65 -0.71
C PHE A 86 12.49 17.06 -1.44
N GLU A 87 13.36 17.78 -0.75
CA GLU A 87 14.74 17.98 -1.15
C GLU A 87 15.55 16.69 -1.01
N ALA A 88 16.77 16.70 -1.56
CA ALA A 88 17.71 15.59 -1.40
C ALA A 88 17.96 15.31 0.10
N ARG A 89 17.83 14.04 0.51
CA ARG A 89 18.03 13.60 1.91
C ARG A 89 17.10 14.26 2.95
N GLU A 90 16.02 14.90 2.52
CA GLU A 90 15.06 15.52 3.44
C GLU A 90 14.17 14.47 4.15
N ALA A 91 13.79 14.77 5.38
CA ALA A 91 12.85 14.00 6.18
C ALA A 91 11.72 14.90 6.69
N LYS A 92 10.48 14.46 6.58
CA LYS A 92 9.30 15.17 7.13
C LYS A 92 8.54 14.26 8.08
N GLY A 93 8.27 14.77 9.28
CA GLY A 93 7.33 14.13 10.20
C GLY A 93 5.92 14.32 9.67
N ILE A 94 5.23 13.22 9.40
CA ILE A 94 3.85 13.26 8.90
C ILE A 94 2.94 12.41 9.78
N ARG A 95 1.73 12.91 9.95
CA ARG A 95 0.58 12.16 10.46
C ARG A 95 -0.40 11.98 9.31
N VAL A 96 -0.74 10.73 9.01
CA VAL A 96 -1.66 10.37 7.94
C VAL A 96 -2.93 9.83 8.57
N VAL A 97 -4.07 10.40 8.22
CA VAL A 97 -5.40 9.98 8.70
C VAL A 97 -6.22 9.54 7.49
N PHE A 98 -6.79 8.35 7.60
CA PHE A 98 -7.78 7.82 6.66
C PHE A 98 -9.11 7.66 7.36
N GLU A 99 -10.17 8.11 6.70
CA GLU A 99 -11.55 7.92 7.15
C GLU A 99 -12.26 6.99 6.17
N ILE A 100 -12.57 5.78 6.66
CA ILE A 100 -13.05 4.67 5.82
C ILE A 100 -14.51 4.39 6.19
N PRO A 101 -15.47 4.45 5.26
CA PRO A 101 -16.82 3.97 5.53
C PRO A 101 -16.78 2.44 5.69
N VAL A 102 -17.29 1.91 6.79
CA VAL A 102 -17.16 0.46 7.09
C VAL A 102 -18.44 -0.31 6.75
N VAL A 103 -19.60 0.18 7.19
CA VAL A 103 -20.86 -0.59 7.12
C VAL A 103 -21.20 -0.99 5.69
N GLY A 104 -21.42 -2.29 5.47
CA GLY A 104 -21.83 -2.80 4.17
C GLY A 104 -20.71 -2.78 3.12
N THR A 105 -19.47 -2.54 3.54
CA THR A 105 -18.29 -2.59 2.66
C THR A 105 -17.47 -3.85 2.92
N ALA A 106 -16.58 -4.21 1.99
CA ALA A 106 -15.63 -5.29 2.19
C ALA A 106 -14.69 -5.05 3.39
N ASP A 107 -14.50 -3.79 3.78
CA ASP A 107 -13.59 -3.39 4.86
C ASP A 107 -14.12 -3.83 6.24
N GLU A 108 -15.44 -3.99 6.41
CA GLU A 108 -16.06 -4.57 7.61
C GLU A 108 -15.58 -6.00 7.88
N ARG A 109 -15.48 -6.81 6.83
CA ARG A 109 -14.96 -8.18 6.95
C ARG A 109 -13.46 -8.19 7.23
N ILE A 110 -12.70 -7.32 6.57
CA ILE A 110 -11.24 -7.23 6.73
C ILE A 110 -10.90 -6.86 8.18
N LEU A 111 -11.61 -5.88 8.75
CA LEU A 111 -11.41 -5.39 10.11
C LEU A 111 -11.89 -6.36 11.21
N SER A 112 -12.88 -7.20 10.92
CA SER A 112 -13.42 -8.18 11.87
C SER A 112 -12.69 -9.54 11.85
N GLU A 113 -11.90 -9.83 10.83
CA GLU A 113 -11.09 -11.06 10.75
C GLU A 113 -9.92 -11.04 11.75
N HIS A 114 -9.99 -11.91 12.76
CA HIS A 114 -8.94 -12.10 13.75
C HIS A 114 -8.39 -13.54 13.72
N GLU A 115 -7.13 -13.70 14.09
CA GLU A 115 -6.49 -15.00 14.26
C GLU A 115 -5.79 -15.10 15.62
N PRO A 116 -5.74 -16.29 16.23
CA PRO A 116 -5.04 -16.45 17.50
C PRO A 116 -3.53 -16.32 17.27
N VAL A 117 -2.83 -15.62 18.17
CA VAL A 117 -1.37 -15.40 18.05
C VAL A 117 -0.60 -16.72 18.04
N VAL A 118 -1.11 -17.72 18.77
CA VAL A 118 -0.64 -19.10 18.80
C VAL A 118 -1.87 -20.01 18.73
N PRO A 119 -1.83 -21.19 18.08
CA PRO A 119 -2.97 -22.11 18.08
C PRO A 119 -3.50 -22.37 19.50
N GLY A 120 -4.77 -22.05 19.75
CA GLY A 120 -5.42 -22.20 21.06
C GLY A 120 -5.26 -21.04 22.05
N ALA A 121 -4.55 -19.96 21.69
CA ALA A 121 -4.45 -18.76 22.52
C ALA A 121 -5.76 -17.96 22.54
N SER A 122 -6.12 -17.40 23.70
CA SER A 122 -7.23 -16.45 23.87
C SER A 122 -6.90 -15.05 23.32
N VAL A 123 -5.61 -14.76 23.13
CA VAL A 123 -5.16 -13.50 22.54
C VAL A 123 -5.28 -13.59 21.03
N LEU A 124 -6.18 -12.78 20.49
CA LEU A 124 -6.43 -12.66 19.07
C LEU A 124 -5.70 -11.42 18.53
N ARG A 125 -5.06 -11.56 17.37
CA ARG A 125 -4.54 -10.45 16.58
C ARG A 125 -5.39 -10.26 15.33
N GLN A 126 -5.40 -9.04 14.80
CA GLN A 126 -5.98 -8.82 13.49
C GLN A 126 -5.23 -9.66 12.46
N LYS A 127 -5.97 -10.38 11.63
CA LYS A 127 -5.41 -11.27 10.62
C LYS A 127 -4.82 -10.50 9.43
N ASN A 128 -5.42 -9.37 9.11
CA ASN A 128 -5.01 -8.52 7.99
C ASN A 128 -4.47 -7.21 8.53
N GLU A 129 -3.22 -6.89 8.20
CA GLU A 129 -2.58 -5.65 8.60
C GLU A 129 -2.70 -4.61 7.49
N TYR A 130 -3.02 -3.39 7.90
CA TYR A 130 -2.98 -2.22 7.05
C TYR A 130 -1.56 -1.66 6.95
N GLU A 131 -1.14 -1.32 5.74
CA GLU A 131 0.15 -0.70 5.47
C GLU A 131 -0.01 0.51 4.56
N LEU A 132 0.85 1.51 4.74
CA LEU A 132 0.96 2.65 3.84
C LEU A 132 1.86 2.31 2.64
N CYS A 133 1.39 2.66 1.45
CA CYS A 133 2.18 2.67 0.24
C CYS A 133 2.24 4.09 -0.33
N PHE A 134 3.39 4.48 -0.90
CA PHE A 134 3.64 5.83 -1.39
C PHE A 134 3.94 5.79 -2.88
N GLU A 135 3.33 6.68 -3.66
CA GLU A 135 3.62 6.83 -5.07
C GLU A 135 4.39 8.13 -5.32
N ASP A 136 5.51 8.01 -6.04
CA ASP A 136 6.31 9.16 -6.44
C ASP A 136 5.84 9.78 -7.76
N ILE A 137 6.39 10.95 -8.09
CA ILE A 137 6.07 11.68 -9.32
C ILE A 137 6.37 10.89 -10.61
N ASN A 138 7.20 9.84 -10.53
CA ASN A 138 7.55 8.97 -11.65
C ASN A 138 6.64 7.73 -11.73
N GLY A 139 5.58 7.67 -10.91
CA GLY A 139 4.63 6.54 -10.86
C GLY A 139 5.23 5.27 -10.25
N ASN A 140 6.31 5.38 -9.48
CA ASN A 140 6.85 4.27 -8.71
C ASN A 140 6.08 4.17 -7.38
N LEU A 141 5.54 2.98 -7.11
CA LEU A 141 4.89 2.67 -5.85
C LEU A 141 5.90 2.03 -4.88
N PHE A 142 5.93 2.47 -3.64
CA PHE A 142 6.81 1.98 -2.58
C PHE A 142 6.01 1.54 -1.37
N ASP A 143 6.46 0.47 -0.70
CA ASP A 143 5.94 0.08 0.61
C ASP A 143 6.51 0.97 1.73
N ALA A 144 6.09 0.76 2.99
CA ALA A 144 6.57 1.56 4.11
C ALA A 144 8.09 1.44 4.31
N THR A 145 8.69 0.31 3.97
CA THR A 145 10.15 0.08 4.08
C THR A 145 10.95 0.77 2.96
N GLY A 146 10.27 1.21 1.90
CA GLY A 146 10.84 1.80 0.69
C GLY A 146 11.19 0.81 -0.41
N LEU A 147 10.67 -0.40 -0.34
CA LEU A 147 10.76 -1.37 -1.43
C LEU A 147 9.73 -1.04 -2.50
N GLN A 148 10.17 -1.05 -3.75
CA GLN A 148 9.29 -0.77 -4.88
C GLN A 148 8.33 -1.95 -5.12
N ILE A 149 7.04 -1.65 -5.24
CA ILE A 149 5.97 -2.60 -5.48
C ILE A 149 5.63 -2.63 -6.98
N ASN A 150 5.43 -3.84 -7.51
CA ASN A 150 4.91 -4.02 -8.85
C ASN A 150 3.39 -3.85 -8.88
N SER A 151 2.91 -2.62 -9.07
CA SER A 151 1.48 -2.30 -9.11
C SER A 151 0.70 -3.10 -10.17
N ALA A 152 1.31 -3.38 -11.33
CA ALA A 152 0.69 -4.17 -12.39
C ALA A 152 0.49 -5.64 -11.98
N GLU A 153 1.48 -6.26 -11.35
CA GLU A 153 1.32 -7.61 -10.78
C GLU A 153 0.28 -7.62 -9.66
N ALA A 154 0.29 -6.60 -8.80
CA ALA A 154 -0.66 -6.47 -7.70
C ALA A 154 -2.11 -6.45 -8.22
N ALA A 155 -2.41 -5.63 -9.24
CA ALA A 155 -3.72 -5.54 -9.86
C ALA A 155 -4.18 -6.86 -10.52
N LEU A 156 -3.26 -7.59 -11.15
CA LEU A 156 -3.57 -8.90 -11.72
C LEU A 156 -3.83 -9.95 -10.64
N ARG A 157 -3.10 -9.91 -9.52
CA ARG A 157 -3.32 -10.85 -8.41
C ARG A 157 -4.65 -10.62 -7.70
N TRP A 158 -5.08 -9.37 -7.60
CA TRP A 158 -6.39 -9.02 -7.09
C TRP A 158 -7.54 -9.67 -7.85
N THR A 159 -7.41 -9.76 -9.18
CA THR A 159 -8.44 -10.31 -10.08
C THR A 159 -8.29 -11.80 -10.35
N LEU A 160 -7.21 -12.43 -9.88
CA LEU A 160 -6.93 -13.85 -10.07
C LEU A 160 -8.08 -14.77 -9.58
N PRO A 161 -8.72 -14.54 -8.40
CA PRO A 161 -9.82 -15.39 -7.93
C PRO A 161 -10.97 -15.52 -8.93
N ASN A 162 -11.24 -14.49 -9.74
CA ASN A 162 -12.29 -14.54 -10.76
C ASN A 162 -11.96 -15.56 -11.85
N THR A 163 -10.70 -15.59 -12.30
CA THR A 163 -10.26 -16.57 -13.30
C THR A 163 -10.09 -17.99 -12.75
N VAL A 164 -9.84 -18.13 -11.44
CA VAL A 164 -9.84 -19.44 -10.76
C VAL A 164 -11.25 -20.03 -10.74
N ARG A 165 -12.29 -19.22 -10.45
CA ARG A 165 -13.68 -19.66 -10.53
C ARG A 165 -14.03 -20.12 -11.95
N GLN A 166 -13.68 -19.33 -12.96
CA GLN A 166 -13.87 -19.70 -14.36
C GLN A 166 -13.19 -21.04 -14.72
N PHE A 167 -11.99 -21.30 -14.20
CA PHE A 167 -11.32 -22.58 -14.38
C PHE A 167 -12.09 -23.74 -13.74
N GLN A 168 -12.63 -23.55 -12.52
CA GLN A 168 -13.48 -24.53 -11.85
C GLN A 168 -14.79 -24.80 -12.62
N ASP A 169 -15.31 -23.78 -13.32
CA ASP A 169 -16.48 -23.88 -14.19
C ASP A 169 -16.16 -24.48 -15.58
N GLY A 170 -14.93 -24.93 -15.81
CA GLY A 170 -14.50 -25.57 -17.07
C GLY A 170 -13.91 -24.63 -18.13
N TYR A 171 -13.85 -23.31 -17.88
CA TYR A 171 -13.23 -22.33 -18.78
C TYR A 171 -11.73 -22.19 -18.49
N ILE A 172 -10.94 -22.99 -19.19
CA ILE A 172 -9.51 -23.17 -18.89
C ILE A 172 -8.64 -22.01 -19.42
N TRP A 173 -8.92 -21.52 -20.62
CA TRP A 173 -8.10 -20.50 -21.30
C TRP A 173 -7.94 -19.15 -20.55
N PRO A 174 -9.00 -18.58 -19.95
CA PRO A 174 -8.89 -17.34 -19.18
C PRO A 174 -7.85 -17.40 -18.07
N PHE A 175 -7.81 -18.51 -17.33
CA PHE A 175 -6.84 -18.71 -16.24
C PHE A 175 -5.40 -18.71 -16.74
N PHE A 176 -5.08 -19.46 -17.79
CA PHE A 176 -3.72 -19.51 -18.35
C PHE A 176 -3.28 -18.15 -18.90
N LYS A 177 -4.17 -17.44 -19.59
CA LYS A 177 -3.90 -16.08 -20.09
C LYS A 177 -3.59 -15.13 -18.94
N HIS A 178 -4.37 -15.18 -17.86
CA HIS A 178 -4.18 -14.35 -16.67
C HIS A 178 -2.85 -14.65 -15.97
N TYR A 179 -2.53 -15.94 -15.83
CA TYR A 179 -1.26 -16.37 -15.25
C TYR A 179 -0.06 -15.89 -16.08
N ALA A 180 -0.14 -15.99 -17.41
CA ALA A 180 0.89 -15.46 -18.31
C ALA A 180 1.06 -13.93 -18.18
N GLN A 181 -0.04 -13.19 -17.98
CA GLN A 181 0.01 -11.75 -17.72
C GLN A 181 0.75 -11.43 -16.41
N ILE A 182 0.50 -12.21 -15.34
CA ILE A 182 1.21 -12.06 -14.05
C ILE A 182 2.73 -12.28 -14.26
N LEU A 183 3.11 -13.34 -14.97
CA LEU A 183 4.52 -13.62 -15.27
C LEU A 183 5.17 -12.49 -16.09
N ARG A 184 4.49 -12.00 -17.12
CA ARG A 184 4.97 -10.90 -17.96
C ARG A 184 5.14 -9.61 -17.15
N ALA A 185 4.17 -9.27 -16.30
CA ALA A 185 4.24 -8.10 -15.42
C ALA A 185 5.44 -8.19 -14.47
N ARG A 186 5.68 -9.37 -13.90
CA ARG A 186 6.85 -9.64 -13.03
C ARG A 186 8.17 -9.48 -13.78
N LEU A 187 8.29 -10.06 -14.97
CA LEU A 187 9.51 -9.99 -15.78
C LEU A 187 9.80 -8.54 -16.22
N LYS A 188 8.77 -7.81 -16.67
CA LYS A 188 8.88 -6.39 -17.04
C LYS A 188 9.32 -5.53 -15.85
N PHE A 189 8.80 -5.82 -14.66
CA PHE A 189 9.21 -5.09 -13.45
C PHE A 189 10.65 -5.38 -13.05
N ARG A 190 11.07 -6.66 -13.08
CA ARG A 190 12.48 -7.03 -12.80
C ARG A 190 13.45 -6.40 -13.78
N THR A 191 13.14 -6.42 -15.08
CA THR A 191 13.96 -5.78 -16.11
C THR A 191 14.03 -4.27 -15.92
N ARG A 192 12.90 -3.61 -15.58
CA ARG A 192 12.88 -2.20 -15.18
C ARG A 192 13.80 -1.93 -13.99
N LEU A 193 13.72 -2.73 -12.92
CA LEU A 193 14.59 -2.57 -11.75
C LEU A 193 16.07 -2.72 -12.09
N VAL A 194 16.43 -3.68 -12.95
CA VAL A 194 17.81 -3.85 -13.43
C VAL A 194 18.25 -2.65 -14.27
N ALA A 195 17.42 -2.19 -15.20
CA ALA A 195 17.71 -1.00 -16.01
C ALA A 195 17.91 0.25 -15.13
N GLN A 196 17.09 0.43 -14.09
CA GLN A 196 17.26 1.48 -13.09
C GLN A 196 18.54 1.28 -12.24
N ALA A 197 18.96 0.04 -11.95
CA ALA A 197 20.25 -0.25 -11.29
C ALA A 197 21.44 0.27 -12.08
N LEU A 198 21.37 0.05 -13.39
CA LEU A 198 22.43 0.36 -14.34
C LEU A 198 22.38 1.81 -14.83
N GLY A 199 21.35 2.57 -14.43
CA GLY A 199 21.20 3.99 -14.79
C GLY A 199 20.60 4.23 -16.18
N PHE A 200 20.10 3.18 -16.85
CA PHE A 200 19.45 3.29 -18.17
C PHE A 200 18.01 3.81 -18.09
N TRP A 201 17.43 3.88 -16.90
CA TRP A 201 16.03 4.23 -16.69
C TRP A 201 15.90 5.11 -15.45
N ARG A 202 15.18 6.25 -15.58
CA ARG A 202 14.79 7.12 -14.46
C ARG A 202 13.42 6.69 -13.91
#